data_AF-B1KPC0-F1
#
_entry.id   AF-B1KPC0-F1
#
_cell.length_a   1.000
_cell.length_b   1.000
_cell.length_c   1.000
_cell.angle_alpha   90.00
_cell.angle_beta   90.00
_cell.angle_gamma   90.00
#
_symmetry.space_group_name_H-M   'P 1'
#
loop_
_entity.id
_entity.type
_entity.pdbx_description
1 polymer ?
#
loop_
_entity_poly.entity_id
_entity_poly.type
_entity_poly.pdbx_seq_one_letter_code
_entity_poly.pdbx_strand_id
1 'polypeptide(L)'
;MKLSHTYLSGLAVLLSIIATPSQADTMQSRCDIYDKPQGELLTSTPCTFSQRQGYISINRDDGISYNLAPVDEAYIGTFEDQNGNWVYRKSGLSPDGVIFKMPTEYLYLYWGKGE
;
A
#
# COMPACT_ATOMS: atom_id res chain seq x y z
N MET A 1 -44.85 12.58 57.80
CA MET A 1 -43.63 11.75 57.93
C MET A 1 -42.97 11.69 56.55
N LYS A 2 -41.75 12.27 56.41
CA LYS A 2 -40.66 12.07 55.42
C LYS A 2 -41.00 12.06 53.90
N LEU A 3 -40.54 13.06 53.12
CA LEU A 3 -39.26 13.12 52.34
C LEU A 3 -39.13 11.98 51.30
N SER A 4 -38.76 12.16 50.03
CA SER A 4 -37.73 13.01 49.41
C SER A 4 -37.79 12.86 47.87
N HIS A 5 -37.16 13.80 47.16
CA HIS A 5 -36.78 13.83 45.72
C HIS A 5 -36.21 12.48 45.19
N THR A 6 -36.20 12.16 43.88
CA THR A 6 -35.20 12.67 42.92
C THR A 6 -35.30 12.12 41.46
N TYR A 7 -35.00 13.01 40.50
CA TYR A 7 -34.24 12.92 39.24
C TYR A 7 -34.65 12.09 37.99
N LEU A 8 -34.82 12.87 36.90
CA LEU A 8 -34.47 12.61 35.49
C LEU A 8 -33.24 11.71 35.29
N SER A 9 -33.27 10.89 34.23
CA SER A 9 -32.21 10.68 33.19
C SER A 9 -32.07 9.20 32.81
N GLY A 10 -32.17 8.90 31.51
CA GLY A 10 -31.95 7.56 30.95
C GLY A 10 -31.17 7.60 29.63
N LEU A 11 -29.86 7.82 29.75
CA LEU A 11 -28.74 7.48 28.85
C LEU A 11 -28.97 7.43 27.33
N ALA A 12 -28.55 8.49 26.62
CA ALA A 12 -28.18 8.39 25.21
C ALA A 12 -26.80 7.73 25.10
N VAL A 13 -26.74 6.51 24.53
CA VAL A 13 -25.47 5.83 24.23
C VAL A 13 -24.89 6.45 22.95
N LEU A 14 -23.98 7.40 23.11
CA LEU A 14 -23.14 7.92 22.03
C LEU A 14 -22.10 6.85 21.67
N LEU A 15 -22.34 6.11 20.58
CA LEU A 15 -21.33 5.26 19.93
C LEU A 15 -20.30 6.17 19.25
N SER A 16 -19.26 6.54 19.99
CA SER A 16 -18.08 7.21 19.44
C SER A 16 -17.30 6.21 18.58
N ILE A 17 -17.46 6.27 17.26
CA ILE A 17 -16.60 5.56 16.31
C ILE A 17 -15.21 6.20 16.40
N ILE A 18 -14.34 5.64 17.22
CA ILE A 18 -12.91 5.93 17.17
C ILE A 18 -12.38 5.33 15.87
N ALA A 19 -12.25 6.18 14.84
CA ALA A 19 -11.52 5.84 13.63
C ALA A 19 -10.06 5.58 14.03
N THR A 20 -9.67 4.32 14.11
CA THR A 20 -8.25 3.98 14.26
C THR A 20 -7.52 4.42 13.01
N PRO A 21 -6.34 5.06 13.12
CA PRO A 21 -5.52 5.32 11.95
C PRO A 21 -5.19 3.97 11.33
N SER A 22 -5.67 3.72 10.10
CA SER A 22 -5.14 2.63 9.29
C SER A 22 -3.66 2.94 9.11
N GLN A 23 -2.76 2.14 9.70
CA GLN A 23 -1.33 2.19 9.40
C GLN A 23 -1.19 2.12 7.88
N ALA A 24 -0.83 3.24 7.25
CA ALA A 24 -0.37 3.23 5.88
C ALA A 24 1.09 2.78 5.97
N ASP A 25 1.41 1.63 5.39
CA ASP A 25 2.79 1.17 5.31
C ASP A 25 3.49 2.01 4.23
N THR A 26 3.93 3.21 4.61
CA THR A 26 4.74 4.08 3.77
C THR A 26 6.21 3.88 4.11
N MET A 27 7.05 3.65 3.10
CA MET A 27 8.46 3.34 3.28
C MET A 27 9.30 3.92 2.15
N GLN A 28 10.38 4.62 2.51
CA GLN A 28 11.41 5.03 1.56
C GLN A 28 12.21 3.81 1.11
N SER A 29 12.40 3.67 -0.20
CA SER A 29 12.85 2.43 -0.84
C SER A 29 13.73 2.74 -2.05
N ARG A 30 14.43 1.73 -2.58
CA ARG A 30 15.06 1.79 -3.91
C ARG A 30 14.23 1.00 -4.90
N CYS A 31 13.98 1.56 -6.07
CA CYS A 31 13.28 0.91 -7.17
C CYS A 31 14.27 0.67 -8.31
N ASP A 32 14.51 -0.62 -8.60
CA ASP A 32 15.33 -1.07 -9.72
C ASP A 32 14.39 -1.63 -10.81
N ILE A 33 14.49 -1.11 -12.04
CA ILE A 33 13.68 -1.58 -13.17
C ILE A 33 14.50 -2.45 -14.08
N TYR A 34 13.94 -3.60 -14.44
CA TYR A 34 14.52 -4.52 -15.38
C TYR A 34 13.58 -4.75 -16.57
N ASP A 35 14.15 -4.95 -17.75
CA ASP A 35 13.42 -5.29 -18.98
C ASP A 35 12.67 -6.64 -18.88
N LYS A 36 13.23 -7.58 -18.12
CA LYS A 36 12.69 -8.91 -17.84
C LYS A 36 13.20 -9.42 -16.48
N PRO A 37 12.72 -10.56 -15.96
CA PRO A 37 13.24 -11.11 -14.71
C PRO A 37 14.75 -11.38 -14.85
N GLN A 38 15.56 -10.86 -13.92
CA GLN A 38 17.02 -11.01 -13.94
C GLN A 38 17.66 -10.53 -15.26
N GLY A 39 17.03 -9.56 -15.92
CA GLY A 39 17.48 -8.98 -17.18
C GLY A 39 18.45 -7.81 -17.01
N GLU A 40 18.42 -6.90 -17.98
CA GLU A 40 19.19 -5.66 -17.95
C GLU A 40 18.53 -4.65 -17.00
N LEU A 41 19.34 -4.04 -16.13
CA LEU A 41 18.89 -2.93 -15.28
C LEU A 41 18.73 -1.68 -16.15
N LEU A 42 17.49 -1.27 -16.38
CA LEU A 42 17.15 -0.09 -17.15
C LEU A 42 17.38 1.20 -16.35
N THR A 43 17.04 1.18 -15.06
CA THR A 43 17.19 2.32 -14.17
C THR A 43 17.10 1.89 -12.71
N SER A 44 17.78 2.63 -11.84
CA SER A 44 17.72 2.50 -10.38
C SER A 44 17.53 3.88 -9.79
N THR A 45 16.48 4.04 -8.99
CA THR A 45 16.10 5.33 -8.40
C THR A 45 15.56 5.14 -6.99
N PRO A 46 15.77 6.10 -6.08
CA PRO A 46 14.97 6.17 -4.87
C PRO A 46 13.47 6.28 -5.23
N CYS A 47 12.65 5.74 -4.33
CA CYS A 47 11.20 5.76 -4.46
C CYS A 47 10.52 5.64 -3.10
N THR A 48 9.29 6.14 -3.01
CA THR A 48 8.42 5.94 -1.85
C THR A 48 7.37 4.89 -2.18
N PHE A 49 7.34 3.80 -1.42
CA PHE A 49 6.26 2.82 -1.41
C PHE A 49 5.19 3.24 -0.41
N SER A 50 3.92 3.04 -0.74
CA SER A 50 2.81 3.13 0.21
C SER A 50 1.76 2.07 -0.09
N GLN A 51 1.22 1.42 0.94
CA GLN A 51 0.04 0.57 0.82
C GLN A 51 -1.05 0.97 1.82
N ARG A 52 -2.29 1.16 1.32
CA ARG A 52 -3.46 1.51 2.14
C ARG A 52 -4.73 0.89 1.57
N GLN A 53 -5.47 0.16 2.41
CA GLN A 53 -6.74 -0.50 2.03
C GLN A 53 -6.59 -1.37 0.76
N GLY A 54 -5.44 -2.05 0.61
CA GLY A 54 -5.14 -2.87 -0.56
C GLY A 54 -4.58 -2.11 -1.77
N TYR A 55 -4.78 -0.80 -1.87
CA TYR A 55 -4.17 0.04 -2.90
C TYR A 55 -2.68 0.24 -2.64
N ILE A 56 -1.89 0.27 -3.70
CA ILE A 56 -0.45 0.53 -3.66
C ILE A 56 -0.13 1.77 -4.47
N SER A 57 0.69 2.66 -3.91
CA SER A 57 1.36 3.73 -4.65
C SER A 57 2.86 3.52 -4.58
N ILE A 58 3.53 3.65 -5.73
CA ILE A 58 4.99 3.63 -5.83
C ILE A 58 5.38 4.90 -6.58
N ASN A 59 5.94 5.87 -5.86
CA ASN A 59 6.35 7.16 -6.42
C ASN A 59 7.86 7.18 -6.52
N ARG A 60 8.39 7.26 -7.74
CA ARG A 60 9.83 7.35 -7.98
C ARG A 60 10.29 8.79 -8.05
N ASP A 61 11.52 9.02 -7.64
CA ASP A 61 12.10 10.37 -7.62
C ASP A 61 12.36 10.94 -9.03
N ASP A 62 12.37 10.10 -10.07
CA ASP A 62 12.41 10.52 -11.46
C ASP A 62 11.04 10.95 -12.04
N GLY A 63 10.01 11.05 -11.19
CA GLY A 63 8.69 11.57 -11.53
C GLY A 63 7.70 10.54 -12.06
N ILE A 64 8.08 9.25 -12.12
CA ILE A 64 7.18 8.16 -12.51
C ILE A 64 6.42 7.65 -11.28
N SER A 65 5.10 7.52 -11.40
CA SER A 65 4.23 6.97 -10.36
C SER A 65 3.42 5.78 -10.88
N TYR A 66 3.38 4.73 -10.06
CA TYR A 66 2.49 3.59 -10.26
C TYR A 66 1.40 3.62 -9.19
N ASN A 67 0.14 3.61 -9.61
CA ASN A 67 -1.01 3.49 -8.72
C ASN A 67 -1.73 2.19 -9.04
N LEU A 68 -1.73 1.27 -8.08
CA LEU A 68 -2.19 -0.09 -8.27
C LEU A 68 -3.42 -0.34 -7.41
N ALA A 69 -4.54 -0.66 -8.05
CA ALA A 69 -5.78 -1.02 -7.40
C ALA A 69 -5.83 -2.53 -7.12
N PRO A 70 -6.29 -2.97 -5.94
CA PRO A 70 -6.55 -4.39 -5.72
C PRO A 70 -7.69 -4.85 -6.63
N VAL A 71 -7.65 -6.12 -7.05
CA VAL A 71 -8.73 -6.72 -7.83
C VAL A 71 -9.46 -7.74 -6.98
N ASP A 72 -10.72 -7.46 -6.65
CA ASP A 72 -11.52 -8.19 -5.66
C ASP A 72 -11.68 -9.69 -5.96
N GLU A 73 -11.82 -10.05 -7.24
CA GLU A 73 -12.02 -11.43 -7.69
C GLU A 73 -10.72 -12.13 -8.16
N ALA A 74 -9.57 -11.48 -8.00
CA ALA A 74 -8.29 -12.03 -8.44
C ALA A 74 -7.50 -12.71 -7.31
N TYR A 75 -6.46 -13.46 -7.68
CA TYR A 75 -5.51 -14.01 -6.72
C TYR A 75 -4.83 -12.89 -5.93
N ILE A 76 -4.65 -13.10 -4.61
CA ILE A 76 -3.93 -12.17 -3.73
C ILE A 76 -2.58 -11.77 -4.35
N GLY A 77 -2.28 -10.48 -4.33
CA GLY A 77 -1.08 -9.93 -4.97
C GLY A 77 -1.25 -9.62 -6.45
N THR A 78 -2.48 -9.66 -6.96
CA THR A 78 -2.84 -9.17 -8.28
C THR A 78 -3.48 -7.79 -8.17
N PHE A 79 -3.04 -6.88 -9.02
CA PHE A 79 -3.49 -5.50 -9.05
C PHE A 79 -3.75 -5.05 -10.48
N GLU A 80 -4.43 -3.92 -10.62
CA GLU A 80 -4.63 -3.20 -11.88
C GLU A 80 -3.90 -1.85 -11.81
N ASP A 81 -3.14 -1.49 -12.84
CA ASP A 81 -2.51 -0.18 -12.95
C ASP A 81 -3.51 0.90 -13.41
N GLN A 82 -3.05 2.17 -13.45
CA GLN A 82 -3.88 3.29 -13.89
C GLN A 82 -4.42 3.19 -15.33
N ASN A 83 -3.92 2.26 -16.15
CA ASN A 83 -4.31 2.04 -17.54
C ASN A 83 -5.16 0.77 -17.72
N GLY A 84 -5.51 0.06 -16.65
CA GLY A 84 -6.28 -1.18 -16.73
C GLY A 84 -5.45 -2.44 -16.95
N ASN A 85 -4.11 -2.36 -16.86
CA ASN A 85 -3.25 -3.52 -17.06
C ASN A 85 -3.01 -4.27 -15.75
N TRP A 86 -2.91 -5.59 -15.86
CA TRP A 86 -2.58 -6.45 -14.73
C TRP A 86 -1.13 -6.26 -14.27
N VAL A 87 -0.96 -6.12 -12.95
CA VAL A 87 0.32 -6.09 -12.24
C VAL A 87 0.33 -7.18 -11.19
N TYR A 88 1.45 -7.91 -11.09
CA TYR A 88 1.56 -9.03 -10.16
C TYR A 88 2.69 -8.82 -9.16
N ARG A 89 2.36 -8.83 -7.87
CA ARG A 89 3.34 -8.94 -6.79
C ARG A 89 3.92 -10.35 -6.77
N LYS A 90 5.24 -10.45 -6.82
CA LYS A 90 5.98 -11.71 -6.78
C LYS A 90 6.86 -11.80 -5.53
N SER A 91 7.08 -13.02 -5.09
CA SER A 91 8.15 -13.35 -4.13
C SER A 91 9.51 -13.30 -4.83
N GLY A 92 10.60 -13.34 -4.05
CA GLY A 92 11.97 -13.41 -4.57
C GLY A 92 12.95 -12.41 -3.95
N LEU A 93 12.44 -11.42 -3.23
CA LEU A 93 13.26 -10.45 -2.49
C LEU A 93 13.06 -10.48 -0.97
N SER A 94 12.23 -11.39 -0.43
CA SER A 94 12.02 -11.45 1.02
C SER A 94 13.32 -11.86 1.73
N PRO A 95 13.72 -11.18 2.83
CA PRO A 95 13.00 -10.11 3.55
C PRO A 95 13.24 -8.69 3.04
N ASP A 96 14.20 -8.51 2.14
CA ASP A 96 14.75 -7.22 1.72
C ASP A 96 13.84 -6.37 0.82
N GLY A 97 12.81 -6.96 0.21
CA GLY A 97 12.01 -6.28 -0.79
C GLY A 97 10.78 -7.02 -1.31
N VAL A 98 10.25 -6.48 -2.40
CA VAL A 98 9.15 -7.05 -3.19
C VAL A 98 9.38 -6.81 -4.68
N ILE A 99 8.89 -7.73 -5.52
CA ILE A 99 8.94 -7.59 -6.98
C ILE A 99 7.53 -7.34 -7.49
N PHE A 100 7.37 -6.39 -8.41
CA PHE A 100 6.17 -6.23 -9.22
C PHE A 100 6.49 -6.56 -10.67
N LYS A 101 5.78 -7.55 -11.23
CA LYS A 101 5.74 -7.77 -12.67
C LYS A 101 4.75 -6.77 -13.25
N MET A 102 5.28 -5.77 -13.94
CA MET A 102 4.52 -4.77 -14.69
C MET A 102 4.18 -5.33 -16.10
N PRO A 103 3.38 -4.64 -16.91
CA PRO A 103 3.02 -5.13 -18.25
C PRO A 103 4.23 -5.33 -19.18
N THR A 104 5.22 -4.45 -19.10
CA THR A 104 6.39 -4.44 -20.00
C THR A 104 7.73 -4.58 -19.28
N GLU A 105 7.76 -4.54 -17.95
CA GLU A 105 8.98 -4.46 -17.16
C GLU A 105 8.80 -5.13 -15.79
N TYR A 106 9.89 -5.18 -15.02
CA TYR A 106 9.89 -5.69 -13.65
C TYR A 106 10.45 -4.63 -12.72
N LEU A 107 9.67 -4.29 -11.69
CA LEU A 107 10.08 -3.37 -10.64
C LEU A 107 10.50 -4.18 -9.41
N TYR A 108 11.79 -4.11 -9.07
CA TYR A 108 12.35 -4.66 -7.83
C TYR A 108 12.44 -3.53 -6.82
N LEU A 109 11.69 -3.65 -5.74
CA LEU A 109 11.62 -2.64 -4.68
C LEU A 109 12.32 -3.16 -3.44
N TYR A 110 13.34 -2.44 -2.98
CA TYR A 110 14.13 -2.76 -1.80
C TYR A 110 13.81 -1.81 -0.65
N TRP A 111 13.43 -2.36 0.51
CA TRP A 111 12.98 -1.59 1.67
C TRP A 111 14.12 -0.78 2.31
N GLY A 112 13.86 0.46 2.70
CA GLY A 112 14.81 1.27 3.48
C GLY A 112 16.09 1.64 2.74
N LYS A 113 16.11 1.57 1.40
CA LYS A 113 17.28 1.83 0.55
C LYS A 113 17.17 3.09 -0.33
N GLY A 114 16.25 4.01 -0.02
CA GLY A 114 16.01 5.19 -0.85
C GLY A 114 16.81 6.43 -0.46
N GLU A 115 18.12 6.26 -0.25
CA GLU A 115 19.10 7.32 0.01
C GLU A 115 19.96 7.61 -1.22
#